data_AF-A0A419H8L0-F1
#
_entry.id   AF-A0A419H8L0-F1
#
_cell.length_a   1.000
_cell.length_b   1.000
_cell.length_c   1.000
_cell.angle_alpha   90.00
_cell.angle_beta   90.00
_cell.angle_gamma   90.00
#
_symmetry.space_group_name_H-M   'P 1'
#
loop_
_entity.id
_entity.type
_entity.pdbx_description
1 polymer ?
#
loop_
_entity_poly.entity_id
_entity_poly.type
_entity_poly.pdbx_seq_one_letter_code
_entity_poly.pdbx_strand_id
1 'polypeptide(L)'
;MVMTDQEKAQWFDKALKYALDRKIHLVMKSNINGIGKWAIIDTEKNLVLNSNMEWEPEPPIAKDRDEAFLIRTRFDFETAVAQYEQMKMFAE
;
A
#
# COMPACT_ATOMS: atom_id res chain seq x y z
N MET A 1 -5.73 -8.79 -14.36
CA MET A 1 -6.71 -8.16 -15.26
C MET A 1 -6.65 -6.68 -14.91
N VAL A 2 -6.34 -5.81 -15.87
CA VAL A 2 -6.10 -4.39 -15.57
C VAL A 2 -7.41 -3.70 -15.21
N MET A 3 -7.47 -3.06 -14.04
CA MET A 3 -8.67 -2.32 -13.62
C MET A 3 -8.89 -1.10 -14.53
N THR A 4 -10.14 -0.88 -14.93
CA THR A 4 -10.57 0.35 -15.60
C THR A 4 -10.50 1.55 -14.65
N ASP A 5 -10.47 2.77 -15.18
CA ASP A 5 -10.42 3.98 -14.34
C ASP A 5 -11.66 4.14 -13.46
N GLN A 6 -12.82 3.71 -13.95
CA GLN A 6 -14.06 3.70 -13.16
C GLN A 6 -13.99 2.72 -11.99
N GLU A 7 -13.46 1.51 -12.20
CA GLU A 7 -13.28 0.51 -11.14
C GLU A 7 -12.25 0.99 -10.10
N LYS A 8 -11.18 1.65 -10.54
CA LYS A 8 -10.18 2.25 -9.63
C LYS A 8 -10.84 3.30 -8.74
N ALA A 9 -11.62 4.22 -9.31
CA ALA A 9 -12.31 5.26 -8.53
C ALA A 9 -13.25 4.65 -7.47
N GLN A 10 -14.07 3.68 -7.86
CA GLN A 10 -14.97 2.99 -6.92
C GLN A 10 -14.21 2.23 -5.83
N TRP A 11 -13.06 1.64 -6.17
CA TRP A 11 -12.21 0.97 -5.20
C TRP A 11 -11.62 1.98 -4.20
N PHE A 12 -11.09 3.11 -4.67
CA PHE A 12 -10.54 4.15 -3.80
C PHE A 12 -11.58 4.70 -2.81
N ASP A 13 -12.82 4.91 -3.25
CA ASP A 13 -13.90 5.35 -2.36
C ASP A 13 -14.15 4.36 -1.22
N LYS A 14 -14.11 3.05 -1.51
CA LYS A 14 -14.25 1.99 -0.50
C LYS A 14 -13.02 1.91 0.41
N ALA A 15 -11.83 1.96 -0.17
CA ALA A 15 -10.56 1.89 0.57
C ALA A 15 -10.41 3.09 1.52
N LEU A 16 -10.82 4.29 1.10
CA LEU A 16 -10.78 5.49 1.94
C LEU A 16 -11.64 5.35 3.19
N LYS A 17 -12.85 4.79 3.05
CA LYS A 17 -13.73 4.54 4.21
C LYS A 17 -13.09 3.58 5.21
N TYR A 18 -12.51 2.49 4.74
CA TYR A 18 -11.80 1.53 5.60
C TYR A 18 -10.56 2.17 6.26
N ALA A 19 -9.79 2.96 5.50
CA ALA A 19 -8.60 3.63 5.99
C ALA A 19 -8.89 4.62 7.12
N LEU A 20 -10.01 5.34 7.05
CA LEU A 20 -10.40 6.29 8.10
C LEU A 20 -10.71 5.60 9.43
N ASP A 21 -11.31 4.41 9.37
CA ASP A 21 -11.68 3.59 10.53
C ASP A 21 -10.46 2.89 11.14
N ARG A 22 -9.68 2.17 10.33
CA ARG A 22 -8.57 1.31 10.80
C ARG A 22 -7.20 1.97 10.79
N LYS A 23 -7.08 3.20 10.27
CA LYS A 23 -5.80 3.92 10.05
C LYS A 23 -4.83 3.24 9.09
N ILE A 24 -5.33 2.31 8.26
CA ILE A 24 -4.55 1.58 7.24
C ILE A 24 -4.81 2.17 5.85
N HIS A 25 -3.77 2.73 5.25
CA HIS A 25 -3.86 3.53 4.02
C HIS A 25 -3.07 2.90 2.88
N LEU A 26 -3.63 2.91 1.68
CA LEU A 26 -2.83 2.71 0.46
C LEU A 26 -2.26 4.06 0.00
N VAL A 27 -0.94 4.18 -0.04
CA VAL A 27 -0.22 5.44 -0.28
C VAL A 27 0.69 5.29 -1.49
N MET A 28 0.56 6.18 -2.48
CA MET A 28 1.54 6.31 -3.56
C MET A 28 2.80 6.98 -3.01
N LYS A 29 3.95 6.32 -3.15
CA LYS A 29 5.23 6.77 -2.57
C LYS A 29 6.17 7.33 -3.61
N SER A 30 6.02 6.92 -4.87
CA SER A 30 6.69 7.55 -6.01
C SER A 30 5.88 7.38 -7.28
N ASN A 31 6.06 8.29 -8.23
CA ASN A 31 5.58 8.17 -9.59
C ASN A 31 6.71 8.62 -10.53
N ILE A 32 7.34 7.67 -11.20
CA ILE A 32 8.45 7.94 -12.11
C ILE A 32 8.05 7.39 -13.47
N ASN A 33 8.09 8.25 -14.50
CA ASN A 33 7.72 7.89 -15.87
C ASN A 33 6.31 7.28 -16.00
N GLY A 34 5.36 7.72 -15.16
CA GLY A 34 3.99 7.19 -15.14
C GLY A 34 3.83 5.86 -14.41
N ILE A 35 4.91 5.30 -13.85
CA ILE A 35 4.87 4.07 -13.05
C ILE A 35 4.76 4.47 -11.57
N GLY A 36 3.55 4.36 -11.04
CA GLY A 36 3.27 4.55 -9.63
C GLY A 36 3.75 3.37 -8.78
N LYS A 37 4.43 3.67 -7.68
CA LYS A 37 4.80 2.70 -6.65
C LYS A 37 4.05 3.00 -5.37
N TRP A 38 3.35 1.99 -4.86
CA TRP A 38 2.36 2.11 -3.80
C TRP A 38 2.74 1.23 -2.61
N ALA A 39 2.35 1.66 -1.42
CA ALA A 39 2.57 0.92 -0.18
C ALA A 39 1.34 0.97 0.72
N ILE A 40 1.15 -0.07 1.51
CA ILE A 40 0.09 -0.16 2.51
C ILE A 40 0.69 0.23 3.86
N ILE A 41 0.14 1.25 4.50
CA ILE A 41 0.71 1.90 5.69
C ILE A 41 -0.29 1.88 6.84
N ASP A 42 0.10 1.35 7.98
CA ASP A 42 -0.54 1.62 9.26
C ASP A 42 -0.02 2.98 9.77
N THR A 43 -0.86 4.00 9.66
CA THR A 43 -0.50 5.37 10.05
C THR A 43 -0.57 5.62 11.55
N GLU A 44 -1.23 4.74 12.31
CA GLU A 44 -1.25 4.83 13.77
C GLU A 44 0.09 4.36 14.36
N LYS A 45 0.64 3.28 13.81
CA LYS A 45 1.87 2.64 14.33
C LYS A 45 3.12 2.94 13.50
N ASN A 46 2.98 3.66 12.39
CA ASN A 46 4.04 3.93 11.42
C ASN A 46 4.69 2.63 10.89
N LEU A 47 3.84 1.69 10.48
CA LEU A 47 4.26 0.41 9.89
C LEU A 47 3.92 0.38 8.39
N VAL A 48 4.67 -0.43 7.65
CA VAL A 48 4.42 -0.74 6.24
C VAL A 48 4.24 -2.24 6.09
N LEU A 49 3.29 -2.64 5.24
CA LEU A 49 3.09 -4.05 4.90
C LEU A 49 4.11 -4.46 3.84
N ASN A 50 4.81 -5.56 4.09
CA ASN A 50 5.75 -6.16 3.13
C ASN A 50 5.11 -7.28 2.30
N SER A 51 5.86 -7.79 1.32
CA SER A 51 5.41 -8.85 0.40
C SER A 51 5.10 -10.19 1.07
N ASN A 52 5.52 -10.39 2.33
CA ASN A 52 5.22 -11.57 3.13
C ASN A 52 3.94 -11.40 3.98
N MET A 53 3.20 -10.30 3.81
CA MET A 53 2.05 -9.93 4.62
C MET A 53 2.40 -9.65 6.10
N GLU A 54 3.64 -9.23 6.35
CA GLU A 54 4.11 -8.86 7.68
C GLU A 54 4.26 -7.34 7.79
N TRP A 55 3.97 -6.81 8.99
CA TRP A 55 4.18 -5.41 9.29
C TRP A 55 5.62 -5.16 9.72
N GLU A 56 6.32 -4.26 9.03
CA GLU A 56 7.64 -3.80 9.43
C GLU A 56 7.66 -2.27 9.63
N PRO A 57 8.58 -1.73 10.45
CA PRO A 57 8.68 -0.28 10.65
C PRO A 57 8.90 0.45 9.32
N GLU A 58 8.16 1.53 9.04
CA GLU A 58 8.46 2.40 7.89
C GLU A 58 9.63 3.32 8.30
N PRO A 59 10.83 3.15 7.69
CA PRO A 59 12.00 3.95 8.02
C PRO A 59 11.86 5.40 7.49
N PRO A 60 12.61 6.37 8.05
CA PRO A 60 12.61 7.75 7.58
C PRO A 60 12.98 7.89 6.10
N ILE A 61 12.51 8.95 5.44
CA ILE A 61 12.41 9.09 3.98
C ILE A 61 13.76 9.08 3.23
N ALA A 62 14.94 9.19 3.87
CA ALA A 62 16.16 9.59 3.15
C ALA A 62 17.47 8.81 3.37
N LYS A 63 17.64 7.96 4.39
CA LYS A 63 18.95 7.31 4.65
C LYS A 63 18.93 5.80 4.90
N ASP A 64 17.82 5.25 5.36
CA ASP A 64 17.76 3.86 5.84
C ASP A 64 16.90 2.94 4.95
N ARG A 65 16.52 3.41 3.76
CA ARG A 65 15.72 2.65 2.79
C ARG A 65 16.65 2.03 1.77
N ASP A 66 17.05 0.79 2.01
CA ASP A 66 17.77 0.02 1.00
C ASP A 66 16.83 -0.42 -0.15
N GLU A 67 17.43 -0.86 -1.25
CA GLU A 67 16.68 -1.33 -2.42
C GLU A 67 15.83 -2.56 -2.08
N ALA A 68 16.30 -3.43 -1.18
CA ALA A 68 15.57 -4.61 -0.74
C ALA A 68 14.27 -4.25 -0.01
N PHE A 69 14.28 -3.22 0.82
CA PHE A 69 13.11 -2.67 1.50
C PHE A 69 12.14 -2.08 0.49
N LEU A 70 12.62 -1.30 -0.46
CA LEU A 70 11.75 -0.74 -1.50
C LEU A 70 11.10 -1.85 -2.34
N ILE A 71 11.84 -2.87 -2.76
CA ILE A 71 11.31 -3.99 -3.53
C ILE A 71 10.20 -4.72 -2.78
N ARG A 72 10.39 -5.00 -1.49
CA ARG A 72 9.42 -5.78 -0.72
C ARG A 72 8.23 -4.98 -0.19
N THR A 73 8.25 -3.65 -0.24
CA THR A 73 7.18 -2.78 0.31
C THR A 73 6.53 -1.85 -0.72
N ARG A 74 7.05 -1.79 -1.95
CA ARG A 74 6.58 -0.88 -3.00
C ARG A 74 6.10 -1.66 -4.23
N PHE A 75 4.79 -1.68 -4.40
CA PHE A 75 4.13 -2.46 -5.44
C PHE A 75 3.62 -1.58 -6.57
N ASP A 76 3.37 -2.18 -7.74
CA ASP A 76 2.44 -1.55 -8.69
C ASP A 76 1.03 -1.47 -8.07
N PHE A 77 0.15 -0.68 -8.67
CA PHE A 77 -1.17 -0.42 -8.12
C PHE A 77 -2.02 -1.69 -7.95
N GLU A 78 -2.00 -2.60 -8.93
CA GLU A 78 -2.85 -3.79 -8.91
C GLU A 78 -2.40 -4.79 -7.84
N THR A 79 -1.09 -4.99 -7.73
CA THR A 79 -0.49 -5.81 -6.67
C THR A 79 -0.79 -5.21 -5.29
N ALA A 80 -0.69 -3.89 -5.14
CA ALA A 80 -1.03 -3.18 -3.91
C ALA A 80 -2.50 -3.36 -3.51
N VAL A 81 -3.42 -3.26 -4.47
CA VAL A 81 -4.86 -3.51 -4.24
C VAL A 81 -5.08 -4.95 -3.79
N ALA A 82 -4.48 -5.93 -4.47
CA ALA A 82 -4.62 -7.34 -4.13
C ALA A 82 -4.12 -7.64 -2.71
N GLN A 83 -2.96 -7.11 -2.32
CA GLN A 83 -2.44 -7.26 -0.96
C GLN A 83 -3.31 -6.55 0.08
N TYR A 84 -3.85 -5.38 -0.25
CA TYR A 84 -4.74 -4.65 0.64
C TYR A 84 -6.02 -5.44 0.93
N GLU A 85 -6.64 -6.02 -0.10
CA GLU A 85 -7.82 -6.89 0.07
C GLU A 85 -7.47 -8.18 0.83
N GLN A 86 -6.33 -8.80 0.53
CA GLN A 86 -5.87 -9.98 1.26
C GLN A 86 -5.65 -9.66 2.74
N MET A 87 -5.00 -8.54 3.07
CA MET A 87 -4.76 -8.09 4.44
C MET A 87 -6.08 -7.88 5.18
N LYS A 88 -7.07 -7.27 4.53
CA LYS A 88 -8.41 -7.09 5.11
C LYS A 88 -9.07 -8.41 5.50
N MET A 89 -8.94 -9.44 4.68
CA MET A 89 -9.51 -10.77 4.97
C MET A 89 -8.88 -11.45 6.19
N PHE A 90 -7.63 -11.13 6.54
CA PHE A 90 -6.94 -11.68 7.72
C PHE A 90 -7.10 -10.80 8.98
N ALA A 91 -7.57 -9.56 8.83
CA ALA A 91 -7.81 -8.62 9.92
C ALA A 91 -9.23 -8.68 10.48
N GLU A 92 -10.09 -9.53 9.89
CA GLU A 92 -11.44 -9.91 10.34
C GLU A 92 -11.42 -11.32 10.97
#